data_AF-Q47RS7-F1
#
_entry.id   AF-Q47RS7-F1
#
_cell.length_a   1.000
_cell.length_b   1.000
_cell.length_c   1.000
_cell.angle_alpha   90.00
_cell.angle_beta   90.00
_cell.angle_gamma   90.00
#
_symmetry.space_group_name_H-M   'P 1'
#
loop_
_entity.id
_entity.type
_entity.pdbx_description
1 polymer ?
#
loop_
_entity_poly.entity_id
_entity_poly.type
_entity_poly.pdbx_seq_one_letter_code
_entity_poly.pdbx_strand_id
1 'polypeptide(L)'
;MPRHAGVAERNGADTGGEMRLSHFWQRMEEHFGAAYAESLSRDYVFEELGSRTIRQALDDGFDAKEVWHAVCQAFDLPAHVY
;
A
#
# COMPACT_ATOMS: atom_id res chain seq x y z
N MET A 1 -29.12 -1.10 4.70
CA MET A 1 -28.63 -0.52 3.43
C MET A 1 -27.88 0.77 3.78
N PRO A 2 -26.56 0.79 3.60
CA PRO A 2 -25.98 1.54 2.49
C PRO A 2 -25.39 0.62 1.42
N ARG A 3 -25.28 1.18 0.22
CA ARG A 3 -25.06 0.56 -1.09
C ARG A 3 -23.57 0.68 -1.45
N HIS A 4 -23.04 -0.37 -2.08
CA HIS A 4 -21.84 -0.37 -2.94
C HIS A 4 -20.45 -0.19 -2.32
N ALA A 5 -19.74 -1.32 -2.23
CA ALA A 5 -18.42 -1.45 -2.82
C ALA A 5 -18.26 -2.90 -3.25
N GLY A 6 -18.39 -3.17 -4.55
CA GLY A 6 -17.97 -4.45 -5.10
C GLY A 6 -16.47 -4.57 -4.88
N VAL A 7 -16.08 -5.43 -3.93
CA VAL A 7 -14.69 -5.79 -3.72
C VAL A 7 -14.25 -6.47 -5.01
N ALA A 8 -13.37 -5.77 -5.72
CA ALA A 8 -12.92 -6.12 -7.04
C ALA A 8 -12.37 -7.55 -7.03
N GLU A 9 -12.96 -8.39 -7.88
CA GLU A 9 -12.38 -9.65 -8.30
C GLU A 9 -11.14 -9.32 -9.14
N ARG A 10 -10.00 -9.09 -8.48
CA ARG A 10 -8.73 -8.78 -9.14
C ARG A 10 -8.01 -10.09 -9.40
N ASN A 11 -8.27 -10.63 -10.58
CA ASN A 11 -7.48 -11.67 -11.22
C ASN A 11 -6.01 -11.22 -11.30
N GLY A 12 -5.08 -12.10 -10.93
CA GLY A 12 -3.65 -11.85 -11.00
C GLY A 12 -2.84 -13.15 -10.96
N ALA A 13 -3.01 -13.99 -11.97
CA ALA A 13 -1.98 -14.96 -12.32
C ALA A 13 -0.91 -14.25 -13.15
N ASP A 14 0.36 -14.47 -12.78
CA ASP A 14 1.54 -14.45 -13.64
C ASP A 14 2.31 -13.12 -13.85
N THR A 15 3.49 -13.07 -13.18
CA THR A 15 4.80 -12.64 -13.70
C THR A 15 5.22 -11.16 -13.58
N GLY A 16 6.00 -10.87 -12.53
CA GLY A 16 7.41 -10.48 -12.73
C GLY A 16 7.71 -8.99 -12.89
N GLY A 17 6.81 -8.12 -12.41
CA GLY A 17 7.04 -6.66 -12.31
C GLY A 17 6.80 -6.09 -10.91
N GLU A 18 6.67 -6.95 -9.91
CA GLU A 18 6.13 -6.64 -8.58
C GLU A 18 7.22 -6.11 -7.65
N MET A 19 6.93 -4.98 -7.02
CA MET A 19 7.74 -4.48 -5.92
C MET A 19 7.74 -5.54 -4.81
N ARG A 20 8.90 -6.17 -4.54
CA ARG A 20 9.02 -7.10 -3.41
C ARG A 20 8.59 -6.38 -2.13
N LEU A 21 7.85 -7.07 -1.28
CA LEU A 21 7.39 -6.54 0.00
C LEU A 21 8.55 -5.97 0.84
N SER A 22 9.71 -6.63 0.85
CA SER A 22 10.91 -6.12 1.52
C SER A 22 11.38 -4.77 0.98
N HIS A 23 11.26 -4.53 -0.33
CA HIS A 23 11.63 -3.26 -0.95
C HIS A 23 10.60 -2.16 -0.63
N PHE A 24 9.32 -2.52 -0.49
CA PHE A 24 8.30 -1.61 0.02
C PHE A 24 8.64 -1.13 1.43
N TRP A 25 8.97 -2.05 2.34
CA TRP A 25 9.38 -1.69 3.69
C TRP A 25 10.65 -0.85 3.69
N GLN A 26 11.65 -1.20 2.89
CA GLN A 26 12.87 -0.40 2.76
C GLN A 26 12.55 1.06 2.39
N ARG A 27 11.70 1.31 1.39
CA ARG A 27 11.33 2.68 1.03
C ARG A 27 10.54 3.39 2.12
N MET A 28 9.63 2.68 2.79
CA MET A 28 8.91 3.22 3.94
C MET A 28 9.89 3.64 5.04
N GLU A 29 10.88 2.82 5.34
CA GLU A 29 11.93 3.12 6.31
C GLU A 29 12.82 4.27 5.87
N GLU A 30 13.14 4.40 4.58
CA GLU A 30 13.95 5.51 4.06
C GLU A 30 13.24 6.86 4.12
N HIS A 31 11.95 6.92 3.80
CA HIS A 31 11.18 8.16 3.78
C HIS A 31 10.63 8.56 5.16
N PHE A 32 10.23 7.57 5.97
CA PHE A 32 9.53 7.79 7.24
C PHE A 32 10.33 7.37 8.47
N GLY A 33 11.32 6.49 8.32
CA GLY A 33 12.01 5.83 9.42
C GLY A 33 11.25 4.58 9.91
N ALA A 34 11.98 3.57 10.38
CA ALA A 34 11.40 2.27 10.77
C ALA A 34 10.29 2.34 11.82
N ALA A 35 10.46 3.17 12.86
CA ALA A 35 9.45 3.29 13.91
C ALA A 35 8.16 3.95 13.42
N TYR A 36 8.27 5.01 12.61
CA TYR A 36 7.09 5.71 12.09
C TYR A 36 6.43 4.91 10.97
N ALA A 37 7.20 4.24 10.09
CA ALA A 37 6.69 3.34 9.07
C ALA A 37 5.83 2.22 9.65
N GLU A 38 6.27 1.57 10.73
CA GLU A 38 5.48 0.51 11.40
C GLU A 38 4.16 1.04 11.97
N SER A 39 4.16 2.20 12.65
CA SER A 39 2.92 2.80 13.16
C SER A 39 1.99 3.24 12.02
N LEU A 40 2.53 3.94 11.02
CA LEU A 40 1.78 4.35 9.84
C LEU A 40 1.11 3.16 9.15
N SER A 41 1.81 2.03 9.07
CA SER A 41 1.29 0.84 8.42
C SER A 41 0.07 0.23 9.10
N ARG A 42 -0.08 0.47 10.41
CA ARG A 42 -1.12 -0.11 11.27
C ARG A 42 -2.25 0.86 11.56
N ASP A 43 -1.92 2.15 11.71
CA ASP A 43 -2.83 3.17 12.21
C ASP A 43 -3.42 4.04 11.10
N TYR A 44 -2.70 4.22 9.98
CA TYR A 44 -3.16 5.10 8.91
C TYR A 44 -4.03 4.37 7.89
N VAL A 45 -5.25 4.87 7.72
CA VAL A 45 -6.24 4.35 6.78
C VAL A 45 -6.19 5.15 5.47
N PHE A 46 -6.05 4.44 4.35
CA PHE A 46 -6.03 5.01 3.02
C PHE A 46 -7.36 4.78 2.31
N GLU A 47 -8.01 5.85 1.87
CA GLU A 47 -9.26 5.77 1.10
C GLU A 47 -9.07 5.05 -0.24
N GLU A 48 -7.93 5.28 -0.90
CA GLU A 48 -7.51 4.64 -2.15
C GLU A 48 -7.41 3.09 -2.04
N LEU A 49 -7.17 2.57 -0.83
CA LEU A 49 -7.14 1.13 -0.54
C LEU A 49 -8.51 0.59 -0.10
N GLY A 50 -9.57 1.35 -0.33
CA GLY A 50 -10.93 1.04 0.11
C GLY A 50 -11.11 1.26 1.61
N SER A 51 -10.55 2.34 2.16
CA SER A 51 -10.57 2.64 3.60
C SER A 51 -9.90 1.56 4.45
N ARG A 52 -8.71 1.11 4.02
CA ARG A 52 -7.89 0.12 4.72
C ARG A 52 -6.53 0.67 5.09
N THR A 53 -5.89 0.06 6.08
CA THR A 53 -4.48 0.33 6.40
C THR A 53 -3.54 -0.43 5.46
N ILE A 54 -2.27 -0.05 5.41
CA ILE A 54 -1.24 -0.79 4.66
C ILE A 54 -1.22 -2.26 5.07
N ARG A 55 -1.25 -2.53 6.38
CA ARG A 55 -1.25 -3.91 6.91
C ARG A 55 -2.47 -4.69 6.44
N GLN A 56 -3.66 -4.07 6.49
CA GLN A 56 -4.91 -4.70 6.06
C GLN A 56 -4.93 -4.93 4.55
N ALA A 57 -4.47 -3.97 3.74
CA ALA A 57 -4.41 -4.13 2.29
C ALA A 57 -3.47 -5.27 1.88
N LEU A 58 -2.27 -5.33 2.48
CA LEU A 58 -1.32 -6.42 2.21
C LEU A 58 -1.87 -7.79 2.64
N ASP A 59 -2.59 -7.86 3.77
CA ASP A 59 -3.25 -9.10 4.24
C ASP A 59 -4.42 -9.53 3.32
N ASP A 60 -5.17 -8.57 2.77
CA ASP A 60 -6.25 -8.77 1.79
C ASP A 60 -5.71 -9.13 0.39
N GLY A 61 -4.39 -9.21 0.22
CA GLY A 61 -3.72 -9.62 -1.02
C GLY A 61 -3.44 -8.49 -2.01
N PHE A 62 -3.47 -7.22 -1.57
CA PHE A 62 -3.09 -6.11 -2.44
C PHE A 62 -1.61 -6.15 -2.79
N ASP A 63 -1.31 -5.73 -4.02
CA ASP A 63 0.05 -5.55 -4.51
C ASP A 63 0.80 -4.47 -3.73
N ALA A 64 2.03 -4.76 -3.30
CA ALA A 64 2.86 -3.80 -2.58
C ALA A 64 3.12 -2.51 -3.40
N LYS A 65 3.13 -2.62 -4.73
CA LYS A 65 3.24 -1.47 -5.64
C LYS A 65 2.00 -0.57 -5.59
N GLU A 66 0.80 -1.14 -5.51
CA GLU A 66 -0.44 -0.36 -5.38
C GLU A 66 -0.52 0.31 -4.01
N VAL A 67 -0.13 -0.41 -2.96
CA VAL A 67 -0.04 0.15 -1.61
C VAL A 67 0.98 1.29 -1.57
N TRP A 68 2.15 1.13 -2.18
CA TRP A 68 3.14 2.21 -2.32
C TRP A 68 2.59 3.42 -3.06
N HIS A 69 1.83 3.21 -4.14
CA HIS A 69 1.22 4.31 -4.88
C HIS A 69 0.25 5.12 -4.01
N ALA A 70 -0.61 4.46 -3.23
CA ALA A 70 -1.51 5.11 -2.30
C ALA A 70 -0.74 5.94 -1.23
N VAL A 71 0.38 5.41 -0.73
CA VAL A 71 1.27 6.15 0.17
C VAL A 71 1.86 7.38 -0.51
N CYS A 72 2.36 7.25 -1.74
CA CYS A 72 2.90 8.39 -2.48
C CYS A 72 1.85 9.49 -2.70
N GLN A 73 0.62 9.12 -3.05
CA GLN A 73 -0.47 10.08 -3.23
C GLN A 73 -0.86 10.78 -1.93
N ALA A 74 -0.97 10.04 -0.82
CA ALA A 74 -1.38 10.60 0.47
C ALA A 74 -0.33 11.54 1.10
N PHE A 75 0.96 11.24 0.88
CA PHE A 75 2.08 11.99 1.48
C PHE A 75 2.82 12.88 0.48
N ASP A 76 2.27 13.05 -0.72
CA ASP A 76 2.88 13.79 -1.84
C ASP A 76 4.36 13.37 -2.07
N LEU A 77 4.64 12.07 -1.92
CA LEU A 77 5.99 11.57 -2.11
C LEU A 77 6.30 11.43 -3.60
N PRO A 78 7.54 11.74 -4.02
CA PRO A 78 7.97 11.43 -5.37
C PRO A 78 7.91 9.92 -5.58
N ALA A 79 7.05 9.47 -6.49
CA ALA A 79 6.95 8.05 -6.88
C ALA A 79 8.27 7.52 -7.51
N HIS A 80 9.21 8.42 -7.79
CA HIS A 80 10.49 8.13 -8.40
C HIS A 80 11.58 9.00 -7.76
N VAL A 81 12.35 8.42 -6.84
CA VAL A 81 13.72 8.86 -6.60
C VAL A 81 14.59 7.64 -6.92
N TYR A 82 15.48 7.83 -7.90
CA TYR A 82 16.32 6.82 -8.57
C TYR A 82 17.20 6.00 -7.63
#